data_AF-A0A7J6SGC8-F1
#
_entry.id   AF-A0A7J6SGC8-F1
#
_cell.length_a   1.000
_cell.length_b   1.000
_cell.length_c   1.000
_cell.angle_alpha   90.00
_cell.angle_beta   90.00
_cell.angle_gamma   90.00
#
_symmetry.space_group_name_H-M   'P 1'
#
loop_
_entity.id
_entity.type
_entity.pdbx_description
1 polymer ?
#
loop_
_entity_poly.entity_id
_entity_poly.type
_entity_poly.pdbx_seq_one_letter_code
_entity_poly.pdbx_strand_id
1 'polypeptide(L)'
;MGVPDPLTREEYLYREERLGIPSISFAPLRKAARWLFYCQPELSLEVGSAGGVHSAGDERFASWYLSPQQQIVEYLIYSIVFVASIVGGVMRGHWTLRASARDKSSKMNLIELFNATITTLLALGAMYYKSATAILARREGLSSSADVLATWFLLQPCHVFCIALAVIYWSRRWKVSIYFFNLYLHLMWGVALALVFAEMEEYYKRQYPLEIFHFYLDHWVLVIAPFVLIALRTYPVFKPRLWFCYSFAAAFHSCMLQPLHFVLLVQINYQTHPPG
;
A
#
# COMPACT_ATOMS: atom_id res chain seq x y z
N MET A 1 -27.17 -5.99 21.93
CA MET A 1 -26.43 -7.25 22.14
C MET A 1 -25.06 -6.85 22.67
N GLY A 2 -24.58 -7.48 23.74
CA GLY A 2 -23.30 -7.11 24.35
C GLY A 2 -22.14 -7.36 23.39
N VAL A 3 -21.12 -6.50 23.45
CA VAL A 3 -19.85 -6.71 22.74
C VAL A 3 -19.22 -7.98 23.32
N PRO A 4 -18.85 -8.98 22.50
CA PRO A 4 -18.19 -10.17 23.00
C PRO A 4 -16.83 -9.82 23.60
N ASP A 5 -16.48 -10.47 24.70
CA ASP A 5 -15.17 -10.30 25.34
C ASP A 5 -14.04 -10.62 24.35
N PRO A 6 -12.91 -9.90 24.42
CA PRO A 6 -11.75 -10.19 23.59
C PRO A 6 -11.28 -11.62 23.83
N LEU A 7 -11.07 -12.36 22.74
CA LEU A 7 -10.61 -13.75 22.77
C LEU A 7 -9.27 -13.85 23.50
N THR A 8 -9.15 -14.89 24.31
CA THR A 8 -7.89 -15.26 24.95
C THR A 8 -6.86 -15.71 23.90
N ARG A 9 -5.59 -15.65 24.29
CA ARG A 9 -4.47 -16.06 23.40
C ARG A 9 -4.63 -17.52 22.95
N GLU A 10 -5.09 -18.38 23.84
CA GLU A 10 -5.32 -19.81 23.58
C GLU A 10 -6.44 -20.04 22.57
N GLU A 11 -7.53 -19.27 22.65
CA GLU A 11 -8.66 -19.36 21.71
C GLU A 11 -8.28 -18.91 20.31
N TYR A 12 -7.43 -17.89 20.18
CA TYR A 12 -6.90 -17.46 18.88
C TYR A 12 -6.03 -18.53 18.22
N LEU A 13 -5.13 -19.15 18.98
CA LEU A 13 -4.24 -20.20 18.47
C LEU A 13 -5.02 -21.44 18.05
N TYR A 14 -6.02 -21.83 18.84
CA TYR A 14 -6.93 -22.93 18.51
C TYR A 14 -7.73 -22.64 17.23
N ARG A 15 -8.14 -21.39 17.01
CA ARG A 15 -8.88 -20.97 15.81
C ARG A 15 -8.01 -20.97 14.55
N GLU A 16 -6.76 -20.54 14.65
CA GLU A 16 -5.78 -20.61 13.54
C GLU A 16 -5.50 -22.07 13.14
N GLU A 17 -5.35 -22.97 14.10
CA GLU A 17 -5.12 -24.40 13.85
C GLU A 17 -6.33 -25.05 13.16
N ARG A 18 -7.55 -24.69 13.57
CA ARG A 18 -8.79 -25.20 12.98
C ARG A 18 -9.06 -24.69 11.55
N LEU A 19 -8.57 -23.50 11.21
CA LEU A 19 -8.72 -22.91 9.88
C LEU A 19 -7.73 -23.46 8.85
N GLY A 20 -6.81 -24.35 9.27
CA GLY A 20 -5.93 -25.07 8.34
C GLY A 20 -5.00 -24.16 7.54
N ILE A 21 -4.72 -22.94 8.02
CA ILE A 21 -3.85 -21.97 7.36
C ILE A 21 -2.42 -22.54 7.39
N PRO A 22 -1.87 -23.05 6.26
CA PRO A 22 -0.57 -23.72 6.29
C PRO A 22 0.49 -22.69 6.64
N SER A 23 1.15 -22.90 7.78
CA SER A 23 2.20 -22.05 8.29
C SER A 23 3.46 -22.16 7.41
N ILE A 24 3.54 -21.37 6.34
CA ILE A 24 4.85 -20.96 5.84
C ILE A 24 5.46 -20.11 6.96
N SER A 25 6.53 -20.63 7.56
CA SER A 25 7.15 -20.22 8.81
C SER A 25 7.70 -18.78 8.77
N PHE A 26 6.81 -17.81 8.94
CA PHE A 26 7.12 -16.43 9.36
C PHE A 26 6.64 -16.16 10.79
N ALA A 27 6.41 -17.22 11.59
CA ALA A 27 5.89 -17.11 12.95
C ALA A 27 6.68 -16.14 13.85
N PRO A 28 8.03 -16.07 13.81
CA PRO A 28 8.78 -15.09 14.60
C PRO A 28 8.51 -13.64 14.16
N LEU A 29 8.41 -13.42 12.84
CA LEU A 29 8.16 -12.09 12.26
C LEU A 29 6.72 -11.64 12.50
N ARG A 30 5.75 -12.56 12.39
CA ARG A 30 4.33 -12.31 12.73
C ARG A 30 4.17 -12.03 14.21
N LYS A 31 4.88 -12.77 15.06
CA LYS A 31 4.89 -12.54 16.51
C LYS A 31 5.53 -11.19 16.87
N ALA A 32 6.60 -10.78 16.19
CA ALA A 32 7.22 -9.47 16.36
C ALA A 32 6.32 -8.32 15.87
N ALA A 33 5.66 -8.47 14.72
CA ALA A 33 4.69 -7.50 14.22
C ALA A 33 3.48 -7.39 15.15
N ARG A 34 2.90 -8.53 15.57
CA ARG A 34 1.83 -8.57 16.58
C ARG A 34 2.29 -7.93 17.88
N TRP A 35 3.50 -8.22 18.37
CA TRP A 35 4.04 -7.60 19.58
C TRP A 35 4.20 -6.08 19.43
N LEU A 36 4.66 -5.57 18.28
CA LEU A 36 4.70 -4.14 17.98
C LEU A 36 3.31 -3.49 17.99
N PHE A 37 2.29 -4.18 17.48
CA PHE A 37 0.89 -3.71 17.53
C PHE A 37 0.26 -3.84 18.93
N TYR A 38 0.55 -4.91 19.68
CA TYR A 38 0.02 -5.16 21.03
C TYR A 38 0.74 -4.39 22.14
N CYS A 39 1.98 -3.94 21.90
CA CYS A 39 2.70 -3.02 22.78
C CYS A 39 2.24 -1.56 22.64
N GLN A 40 1.06 -1.32 22.05
CA GLN A 40 0.29 -0.08 22.22
C GLN A 40 -0.91 -0.28 23.18
N PRO A 41 -0.73 -0.77 24.43
CA PRO A 41 -1.84 -1.07 25.33
C PRO A 41 -2.55 0.18 25.88
N GLU A 42 -1.97 1.37 25.74
CA GLU A 42 -2.59 2.64 26.17
C GLU A 42 -3.45 3.32 25.09
N LEU A 43 -3.47 2.75 23.88
CA LEU A 43 -4.25 3.28 22.76
C LEU A 43 -5.67 2.65 22.66
N SER A 44 -6.07 1.76 23.54
CA SER A 44 -7.48 1.41 23.72
C SER A 44 -8.16 2.38 24.70
N LEU A 45 -8.08 3.67 24.40
CA LEU A 45 -8.86 4.68 25.11
C LEU A 45 -10.31 4.56 24.66
N GLU A 46 -11.19 4.38 25.65
CA GLU A 46 -12.64 4.41 25.50
C GLU A 46 -13.05 5.50 24.51
N VAL A 47 -13.54 5.07 23.34
CA VAL A 47 -14.21 5.97 22.39
C VAL A 47 -15.52 6.36 23.05
N GLY A 48 -15.44 7.36 23.93
CA GLY A 48 -16.60 8.05 24.47
C GLY A 48 -17.41 8.58 23.30
N SER A 49 -18.64 8.08 23.17
CA SER A 49 -19.59 8.50 22.14
C SER A 49 -19.79 10.01 22.21
N ALA A 50 -19.10 10.75 21.35
CA ALA A 50 -19.39 12.15 21.12
C ALA A 50 -20.69 12.25 20.31
N GLY A 51 -21.84 12.17 20.99
CA GLY A 51 -23.08 12.86 20.64
C GLY A 51 -23.73 12.60 19.28
N GLY A 52 -23.40 11.51 18.57
CA GLY A 52 -24.05 11.13 17.32
C GLY A 52 -24.74 9.77 17.46
N VAL A 53 -26.05 9.73 17.26
CA VAL A 53 -26.84 8.49 17.16
C VAL A 53 -26.39 7.76 15.88
N HIS A 54 -25.28 7.03 15.94
CA HIS A 54 -24.94 6.03 14.94
C HIS A 54 -25.58 4.71 15.35
N SER A 55 -26.49 4.24 14.51
CA SER A 55 -27.09 2.91 14.59
C SER A 55 -25.99 1.84 14.65
N ALA A 56 -26.17 0.87 15.56
CA ALA A 56 -25.24 -0.20 15.92
C ALA A 56 -24.89 -1.21 14.79
N GLY A 57 -24.97 -0.81 13.52
CA GLY A 57 -24.58 -1.59 12.35
C GLY A 57 -23.41 -1.02 11.54
N ASP A 58 -22.97 0.22 11.85
CA ASP A 58 -21.94 0.97 11.09
C ASP A 58 -20.51 0.85 11.67
N GLU A 59 -20.28 -0.06 12.62
CA GLU A 59 -18.95 -0.31 13.23
C GLU A 59 -17.89 -0.84 12.24
N ARG A 60 -18.22 -0.99 10.96
CA ARG A 60 -17.31 -1.48 9.91
C ARG A 60 -16.46 -0.41 9.25
N PHE A 61 -16.73 0.88 9.49
CA PHE A 61 -15.87 1.95 9.00
C PHE A 61 -14.93 2.37 10.11
N ALA A 62 -13.63 2.12 9.90
CA ALA A 62 -12.54 2.41 10.82
C ALA A 62 -12.79 3.72 11.59
N SER A 63 -13.16 3.59 12.86
CA SER A 63 -13.43 4.72 13.74
C SER A 63 -12.14 5.51 13.92
N TRP A 64 -12.28 6.83 13.92
CA TRP A 64 -11.17 7.77 14.04
C TRP A 64 -10.39 7.48 15.32
N TYR A 65 -9.16 6.99 15.17
CA TYR A 65 -8.28 6.69 16.30
C TYR A 65 -7.91 7.95 17.11
N LEU A 66 -7.80 9.08 16.41
CA LEU A 66 -7.51 10.41 16.95
C LEU A 66 -8.68 11.37 16.68
N SER A 67 -8.84 12.39 17.52
CA SER A 67 -9.85 13.43 17.26
C SER A 67 -9.59 14.13 15.92
N PRO A 68 -10.63 14.57 15.18
CA PRO A 68 -10.44 15.24 13.89
C PRO A 68 -9.49 16.45 13.97
N GLN A 69 -9.53 17.19 15.09
CA GLN A 69 -8.66 18.33 15.35
C GLN A 69 -7.19 17.91 15.47
N GLN A 70 -6.91 16.83 16.22
CA GLN A 70 -5.55 16.28 16.34
C GLN A 70 -5.04 15.81 14.98
N GLN A 71 -5.87 15.13 14.19
CA GLN A 71 -5.47 14.67 12.86
C GLN A 71 -5.13 15.80 11.90
N ILE A 72 -5.88 16.91 11.94
CA ILE A 72 -5.57 18.09 11.11
C ILE A 72 -4.21 18.68 11.52
N VAL A 73 -3.95 18.79 12.83
CA VAL A 73 -2.67 19.29 13.34
C VAL A 73 -1.52 18.38 12.92
N GLU A 74 -1.65 17.06 13.11
CA GLU A 74 -0.66 16.08 12.68
C GLU A 74 -0.43 16.12 11.17
N TYR A 75 -1.50 16.19 10.37
CA TYR A 75 -1.41 16.31 8.92
C TYR A 75 -0.57 17.52 8.49
N LEU A 76 -0.82 18.70 9.08
CA LEU A 76 -0.10 19.92 8.75
C LEU A 76 1.38 19.81 9.15
N ILE A 77 1.66 19.35 10.37
CA ILE A 77 3.03 19.19 10.88
C ILE A 77 3.80 18.20 10.01
N TYR A 78 3.24 17.01 9.78
CA TYR A 78 3.88 15.98 8.96
C TYR A 78 4.09 16.44 7.52
N SER A 79 3.11 17.08 6.91
CA SER A 79 3.24 17.59 5.54
C SER A 79 4.35 18.64 5.43
N ILE A 80 4.44 19.59 6.37
CA ILE A 80 5.52 20.59 6.40
C ILE A 80 6.88 19.91 6.54
N VAL A 81 7.02 18.99 7.49
CA VAL A 81 8.28 18.27 7.75
C VAL A 81 8.72 17.45 6.53
N PHE A 82 7.82 16.66 5.94
CA PHE A 82 8.16 15.80 4.81
C PHE A 82 8.42 16.61 3.54
N VAL A 83 7.62 17.63 3.24
CA VAL A 83 7.87 18.52 2.10
C VAL A 83 9.20 19.26 2.25
N ALA A 84 9.49 19.82 3.44
CA ALA A 84 10.77 20.47 3.70
C ALA A 84 11.94 19.49 3.56
N SER A 85 11.78 18.25 4.03
CA SER A 85 12.79 17.20 3.87
C SER A 85 13.01 16.82 2.40
N ILE A 86 11.96 16.77 1.59
CA ILE A 86 12.05 16.49 0.15
C ILE A 86 12.78 17.64 -0.55
N VAL A 87 12.33 18.88 -0.34
CA VAL A 87 12.94 20.07 -0.94
C VAL A 87 14.41 20.19 -0.55
N GLY A 88 14.73 20.05 0.74
CA GLY A 88 16.10 20.06 1.24
C GLY A 88 16.96 18.93 0.66
N GLY A 89 16.37 17.73 0.49
CA GLY A 89 17.05 16.59 -0.13
C GLY A 89 17.36 16.80 -1.62
N VAL A 90 16.44 17.44 -2.36
CA VAL A 90 16.62 17.83 -3.76
C VAL A 90 17.70 18.91 -3.86
N MET A 91 17.61 19.98 -3.06
CA MET A 91 18.55 21.10 -3.10
C MET A 91 19.99 20.70 -2.72
N ARG A 92 20.15 19.77 -1.78
CA ARG A 92 21.48 19.27 -1.33
C ARG A 92 21.94 18.04 -2.13
N GLY A 93 21.33 17.79 -3.28
CA GLY A 93 21.35 16.53 -4.02
C GLY A 93 22.55 16.27 -4.92
N HIS A 94 23.73 15.95 -4.36
CA HIS A 94 24.74 15.20 -5.14
C HIS A 94 24.43 13.70 -5.08
N TRP A 95 23.77 13.19 -6.12
CA TRP A 95 23.50 11.76 -6.27
C TRP A 95 24.79 11.05 -6.69
N THR A 96 25.33 10.24 -5.79
CA THR A 96 26.55 9.48 -6.05
C THR A 96 26.21 8.17 -6.76
N LEU A 97 26.80 7.97 -7.92
CA LEU A 97 26.63 6.77 -8.73
C LEU A 97 27.24 5.55 -8.02
N ARG A 98 26.44 4.49 -7.83
CA ARG A 98 26.88 3.21 -7.30
C ARG A 98 27.09 2.18 -8.41
N ALA A 99 26.20 2.17 -9.41
CA ALA A 99 26.31 1.30 -10.57
C ALA A 99 25.94 2.07 -11.84
N SER A 100 26.73 1.92 -12.90
CA SER A 100 26.48 2.56 -14.19
C SER A 100 25.44 1.80 -15.00
N ALA A 101 24.66 2.53 -15.79
CA ALA A 101 23.72 1.95 -16.75
C ALA A 101 24.43 1.56 -18.05
N ARG A 102 23.82 0.63 -18.78
CA ARG A 102 24.06 0.42 -20.21
C ARG A 102 23.70 1.69 -21.00
N ASP A 103 24.30 1.85 -22.17
CA ASP A 103 24.00 2.98 -23.05
C ASP A 103 22.49 3.13 -23.31
N LYS A 104 21.98 4.33 -23.00
CA LYS A 104 20.58 4.75 -23.10
C LYS A 104 20.06 4.74 -24.53
N SER A 105 20.94 4.76 -25.53
CA SER A 105 20.57 4.68 -26.94
C SER A 105 20.01 3.32 -27.33
N SER A 106 20.34 2.26 -26.58
CA SER A 106 20.01 0.89 -26.95
C SER A 106 18.49 0.65 -26.95
N LYS A 107 18.01 -0.04 -27.99
CA LYS A 107 16.62 -0.54 -28.06
C LYS A 107 16.34 -1.43 -26.86
N MET A 108 15.10 -1.39 -26.39
CA MET A 108 14.65 -2.20 -25.26
C MET A 108 14.82 -3.66 -25.63
N ASN A 109 15.43 -4.45 -24.74
CA ASN A 109 15.61 -5.88 -25.01
C ASN A 109 14.27 -6.63 -24.82
N LEU A 110 14.22 -7.89 -25.29
CA LEU A 110 12.98 -8.68 -25.24
C LEU A 110 12.50 -8.92 -23.79
N ILE A 111 13.42 -9.14 -22.85
CA ILE A 111 13.10 -9.40 -21.44
C ILE A 111 12.52 -8.13 -20.79
N GLU A 112 13.11 -6.97 -21.05
CA GLU A 112 12.60 -5.67 -20.61
C GLU A 112 11.22 -5.41 -21.20
N LEU A 113 11.02 -5.67 -22.50
CA LEU A 113 9.74 -5.46 -23.17
C LEU A 113 8.66 -6.34 -22.56
N PHE A 114 8.97 -7.62 -22.37
CA PHE A 114 8.06 -8.56 -21.71
C PHE A 114 7.67 -8.10 -20.31
N ASN A 115 8.64 -7.72 -19.46
CA ASN A 115 8.35 -7.24 -18.11
C ASN A 115 7.56 -5.93 -18.10
N ALA A 116 7.90 -4.99 -18.99
CA ALA A 116 7.16 -3.74 -19.13
C ALA A 116 5.70 -4.00 -19.54
N THR A 117 5.49 -4.88 -20.51
CA THR A 117 4.16 -5.28 -20.95
C THR A 117 3.38 -5.94 -19.82
N ILE A 118 3.95 -6.92 -19.11
CA ILE A 118 3.27 -7.57 -17.97
C ILE A 118 2.91 -6.55 -16.89
N THR A 119 3.87 -5.73 -16.47
CA THR A 119 3.65 -4.71 -15.42
C THR A 119 2.55 -3.74 -15.86
N THR A 120 2.54 -3.33 -17.13
CA THR A 120 1.50 -2.44 -17.68
C THR A 120 0.13 -3.11 -17.71
N LEU A 121 0.07 -4.38 -18.12
CA LEU A 121 -1.18 -5.14 -18.15
C LEU A 121 -1.74 -5.36 -16.75
N LEU A 122 -0.90 -5.60 -15.74
CA LEU A 122 -1.31 -5.69 -14.35
C LEU A 122 -1.84 -4.35 -13.84
N ALA A 123 -1.14 -3.24 -14.09
CA ALA A 123 -1.59 -1.91 -13.71
C ALA A 123 -2.93 -1.54 -14.36
N LEU A 124 -3.07 -1.75 -15.67
CA LEU A 124 -4.32 -1.52 -16.40
C LEU A 124 -5.43 -2.47 -15.95
N GLY A 125 -5.10 -3.73 -15.69
CA GLY A 125 -6.03 -4.75 -15.21
C GLY A 125 -6.59 -4.40 -13.84
N ALA A 126 -5.75 -3.98 -12.90
CA ALA A 126 -6.17 -3.50 -11.59
C ALA A 126 -7.10 -2.29 -11.70
N MET A 127 -6.72 -1.28 -12.51
CA MET A 127 -7.55 -0.10 -12.77
C MET A 127 -8.89 -0.46 -13.40
N TYR A 128 -8.88 -1.29 -14.44
CA TYR A 128 -10.10 -1.71 -15.14
C TYR A 128 -11.02 -2.53 -14.22
N TYR A 129 -10.48 -3.54 -13.55
CA TYR A 129 -11.26 -4.41 -12.68
C TYR A 129 -11.95 -3.61 -11.57
N LYS A 130 -11.20 -2.77 -10.84
CA LYS A 130 -11.75 -2.00 -9.71
C LYS A 130 -12.72 -0.89 -10.16
N SER A 131 -12.46 -0.25 -11.31
CA SER A 131 -13.42 0.72 -11.87
C SER A 131 -14.69 0.04 -12.39
N ALA A 132 -14.57 -1.12 -13.04
CA ALA A 132 -15.71 -1.89 -13.52
C ALA A 132 -16.57 -2.39 -12.36
N THR A 133 -15.98 -2.91 -11.28
CA THR A 133 -16.74 -3.33 -10.09
C THR A 133 -17.46 -2.15 -9.44
N ALA A 134 -16.81 -0.99 -9.34
CA ALA A 134 -17.45 0.22 -8.82
C ALA A 134 -18.62 0.70 -9.70
N ILE A 135 -18.52 0.57 -11.03
CA ILE A 135 -19.61 0.92 -11.95
C ILE A 135 -20.78 -0.07 -11.84
N LEU A 136 -20.50 -1.37 -11.72
CA LEU A 136 -21.53 -2.39 -11.59
C LEU A 136 -22.31 -2.23 -10.29
N ALA A 137 -21.62 -2.03 -9.17
CA ALA A 137 -22.26 -1.83 -7.87
C ALA A 137 -23.17 -0.57 -7.85
N ARG A 138 -22.75 0.52 -8.50
CA ARG A 138 -23.60 1.70 -8.72
C ARG A 138 -24.86 1.42 -9.53
N ARG A 139 -24.78 0.54 -10.55
CA ARG A 139 -25.92 0.21 -11.41
C ARG A 139 -26.97 -0.63 -10.70
N GLU A 140 -26.54 -1.48 -9.76
CA GLU A 140 -27.44 -2.35 -9.01
C GLU A 140 -28.14 -1.63 -7.85
N GLY A 141 -27.94 -0.31 -7.70
CA GLY A 141 -28.52 0.46 -6.59
C GLY A 141 -27.92 0.11 -5.23
N LEU A 142 -26.84 -0.68 -5.23
CA LEU A 142 -26.01 -1.02 -4.07
C LEU A 142 -25.07 0.13 -3.69
N SER A 143 -25.47 1.38 -4.00
CA SER A 143 -24.74 2.62 -3.73
C SER A 143 -24.67 2.93 -2.23
N SER A 144 -23.98 2.04 -1.52
CA SER A 144 -23.45 2.30 -0.19
C SER A 144 -22.09 2.98 -0.33
N SER A 145 -21.57 3.46 0.79
CA SER A 145 -20.19 3.92 0.97
C SER A 145 -19.14 3.00 0.33
N ALA A 146 -19.45 1.71 0.13
CA ALA A 146 -18.61 0.74 -0.56
C ALA A 146 -18.16 1.15 -1.98
N ASP A 147 -19.03 1.77 -2.80
CA ASP A 147 -18.69 2.15 -4.18
C ASP A 147 -17.58 3.20 -4.27
N VAL A 148 -17.61 4.11 -3.29
CA VAL A 148 -16.64 5.18 -3.14
C VAL A 148 -15.32 4.55 -2.73
N LEU A 149 -15.32 3.70 -1.69
CA LEU A 149 -14.14 2.97 -1.24
C LEU A 149 -13.48 2.13 -2.36
N ALA A 150 -14.24 1.54 -3.28
CA ALA A 150 -13.70 0.63 -4.31
C ALA A 150 -12.84 1.40 -5.33
N THR A 151 -13.21 2.64 -5.60
CA THR A 151 -12.44 3.53 -6.47
C THR A 151 -11.17 4.01 -5.77
N TRP A 152 -11.22 4.25 -4.46
CA TRP A 152 -10.07 4.68 -3.66
C TRP A 152 -9.12 3.53 -3.30
N PHE A 153 -9.58 2.29 -3.37
CA PHE A 153 -8.73 1.10 -3.29
C PHE A 153 -7.63 1.08 -4.36
N LEU A 154 -7.81 1.81 -5.48
CA LEU A 154 -6.75 2.02 -6.47
C LEU A 154 -5.57 2.86 -5.96
N LEU A 155 -5.76 3.63 -4.88
CA LEU A 155 -4.70 4.40 -4.24
C LEU A 155 -3.92 3.57 -3.22
N GLN A 156 -4.24 2.29 -3.05
CA GLN A 156 -3.38 1.42 -2.27
C GLN A 156 -1.95 1.46 -2.81
N PRO A 157 -0.93 1.50 -1.93
CA PRO A 157 0.46 1.68 -2.35
C PRO A 157 0.94 0.68 -3.41
N CYS A 158 0.47 -0.58 -3.39
CA CYS A 158 0.82 -1.59 -4.39
C CYS A 158 0.40 -1.19 -5.81
N HIS A 159 -0.85 -0.75 -6.02
CA HIS A 159 -1.34 -0.33 -7.33
C HIS A 159 -0.62 0.94 -7.82
N VAL A 160 -0.41 1.91 -6.93
CA VAL A 160 0.36 3.12 -7.25
C VAL A 160 1.79 2.78 -7.65
N PHE A 161 2.42 1.83 -6.95
CA PHE A 161 3.74 1.32 -7.31
C PHE A 161 3.73 0.53 -8.62
N CYS A 162 2.68 -0.21 -8.94
CA CYS A 162 2.53 -0.90 -10.22
C CYS A 162 2.44 0.09 -11.39
N ILE A 163 1.60 1.11 -11.24
CA ILE A 163 1.49 2.21 -12.21
C ILE A 163 2.83 2.95 -12.34
N ALA A 164 3.47 3.31 -11.22
CA ALA A 164 4.75 4.00 -11.23
C ALA A 164 5.83 3.18 -11.93
N LEU A 165 5.89 1.87 -11.68
CA LEU A 165 6.85 0.98 -12.29
C LEU A 165 6.59 0.81 -13.80
N ALA A 166 5.33 0.69 -14.21
CA ALA A 166 4.95 0.69 -15.63
C ALA A 166 5.40 2.00 -16.31
N VAL A 167 5.15 3.16 -15.70
CA VAL A 167 5.62 4.46 -16.21
C VAL A 167 7.14 4.50 -16.28
N ILE A 168 7.86 4.00 -15.27
CA ILE A 168 9.32 3.92 -15.28
C ILE A 168 9.80 3.16 -16.52
N TYR A 169 9.30 1.94 -16.77
CA TYR A 169 9.66 1.13 -17.94
C TYR A 169 9.55 1.90 -19.26
N TRP A 170 8.42 2.56 -19.49
CA TRP A 170 8.16 3.28 -20.75
C TRP A 170 8.90 4.63 -20.83
N SER A 171 9.28 5.21 -19.69
CA SER A 171 9.99 6.50 -19.61
C SER A 171 11.50 6.38 -19.39
N ARG A 172 12.11 5.21 -19.64
CA ARG A 172 13.54 4.93 -19.37
C ARG A 172 14.56 5.92 -19.90
N ARG A 173 14.22 6.68 -20.96
CA ARG A 173 15.08 7.71 -21.54
C ARG A 173 15.10 8.99 -20.71
N TRP A 174 14.09 9.22 -19.88
CA TRP A 174 13.92 10.46 -19.14
C TRP A 174 14.76 10.43 -17.87
N LYS A 175 15.46 11.53 -17.58
CA LYS A 175 16.26 11.66 -16.35
C LYS A 175 15.38 11.49 -15.10
N VAL A 176 14.14 11.96 -15.16
CA VAL A 176 13.15 11.85 -14.09
C VAL A 176 12.83 10.38 -13.75
N SER A 177 12.72 9.51 -14.75
CA SER A 177 12.49 8.06 -14.57
C SER A 177 13.58 7.40 -13.75
N ILE A 178 14.84 7.84 -13.92
CA ILE A 178 15.98 7.32 -13.15
C ILE A 178 15.86 7.65 -11.66
N TYR A 179 15.44 8.88 -11.34
CA TYR A 179 15.22 9.27 -9.94
C TYR A 179 14.06 8.50 -9.32
N PHE A 180 12.95 8.36 -10.05
CA PHE A 180 11.81 7.56 -9.58
C PHE A 180 12.16 6.09 -9.41
N PHE A 181 12.96 5.50 -10.30
CA PHE A 181 13.45 4.14 -10.14
C PHE A 181 14.28 3.97 -8.86
N ASN A 182 15.22 4.88 -8.61
CA ASN A 182 16.04 4.81 -7.39
C ASN A 182 15.23 5.04 -6.12
N LEU A 183 14.23 5.92 -6.18
CA LEU A 183 13.27 6.09 -5.10
C LEU A 183 12.47 4.79 -4.87
N TYR A 184 11.95 4.20 -5.94
CA TYR A 184 11.18 2.96 -5.91
C TYR A 184 11.91 1.82 -5.21
N LEU A 185 13.22 1.64 -5.47
CA LEU A 185 14.05 0.63 -4.80
C LEU A 185 14.05 0.76 -3.26
N HIS A 186 13.80 1.96 -2.73
CA HIS A 186 13.69 2.20 -1.30
C HIS A 186 12.27 2.12 -0.76
N LEU A 187 11.25 2.11 -1.61
CA LEU A 187 9.85 1.99 -1.22
C LEU A 187 9.34 0.55 -1.34
N MET A 188 9.97 -0.28 -2.17
CA MET A 188 9.53 -1.65 -2.45
C MET A 188 9.55 -2.59 -1.23
N TRP A 189 10.21 -2.21 -0.11
CA TRP A 189 10.15 -3.01 1.12
C TRP A 189 8.71 -3.15 1.64
N GLY A 190 7.87 -2.12 1.45
CA GLY A 190 6.46 -2.18 1.83
C GLY A 190 5.71 -3.27 1.06
N VAL A 191 6.02 -3.42 -0.23
CA VAL A 191 5.48 -4.49 -1.08
C VAL A 191 5.96 -5.87 -0.61
N ALA A 192 7.24 -5.98 -0.26
CA ALA A 192 7.79 -7.23 0.27
C ALA A 192 7.14 -7.62 1.61
N LEU A 193 6.88 -6.65 2.48
CA LEU A 193 6.14 -6.91 3.72
C LEU A 193 4.69 -7.30 3.45
N ALA A 194 4.02 -6.69 2.47
CA ALA A 194 2.67 -7.06 2.08
C ALA A 194 2.60 -8.53 1.59
N LEU A 195 3.63 -9.05 0.91
CA LEU A 195 3.71 -10.47 0.56
C LEU A 195 3.82 -11.39 1.79
N VAL A 196 4.62 -11.01 2.78
CA VAL A 196 4.90 -11.82 3.97
C VAL A 196 3.75 -11.78 4.98
N PHE A 197 3.12 -10.62 5.11
CA PHE A 197 2.07 -10.33 6.10
C PHE A 197 0.72 -10.08 5.45
N ALA A 198 0.48 -10.70 4.28
CA ALA A 198 -0.79 -10.62 3.60
C ALA A 198 -1.92 -11.19 4.48
N GLU A 199 -2.90 -10.35 4.82
CA GLU A 199 -4.13 -10.79 5.48
C GLU A 199 -5.14 -11.21 4.40
N MET A 200 -5.31 -12.53 4.22
CA MET A 200 -6.12 -13.11 3.14
C MET A 200 -7.43 -13.73 3.63
N GLU A 201 -7.73 -13.64 4.92
CA GLU A 201 -8.86 -14.36 5.55
C GLU A 201 -10.20 -14.01 4.87
N GLU A 202 -10.44 -12.73 4.61
CA GLU A 202 -11.68 -12.28 3.99
C GLU A 202 -11.82 -12.77 2.53
N TYR A 203 -10.71 -12.80 1.78
CA TYR A 203 -10.69 -13.32 0.42
C TYR A 203 -10.98 -14.83 0.38
N TYR A 204 -10.48 -15.58 1.35
CA TYR A 204 -10.80 -17.00 1.49
C TYR A 204 -12.26 -17.22 1.86
N LYS A 205 -12.79 -16.46 2.83
CA LYS A 205 -14.21 -16.54 3.24
C LYS A 205 -15.16 -16.27 2.09
N ARG A 206 -14.85 -15.27 1.26
CA ARG A 206 -15.67 -14.88 0.10
C ARG A 206 -15.42 -15.74 -1.14
N GLN A 207 -14.45 -16.65 -1.10
CA GLN A 207 -14.09 -17.52 -2.21
C GLN A 207 -13.74 -16.73 -3.49
N TYR A 208 -12.82 -15.77 -3.39
CA TYR A 208 -12.32 -14.99 -4.54
C TYR A 208 -10.92 -15.43 -4.98
N PRO A 209 -10.76 -16.64 -5.57
CA PRO A 209 -9.44 -17.20 -5.88
C PRO A 209 -8.64 -16.36 -6.90
N LEU A 210 -9.34 -15.69 -7.83
CA LEU A 210 -8.69 -14.84 -8.82
C LEU A 210 -8.11 -13.57 -8.20
N GLU A 211 -8.76 -13.00 -7.17
CA GLU A 211 -8.22 -11.82 -6.47
C GLU A 211 -6.98 -12.18 -5.65
N ILE A 212 -6.98 -13.36 -5.01
CA ILE A 212 -5.81 -13.88 -4.28
C ILE A 212 -4.65 -14.10 -5.26
N PHE A 213 -4.92 -14.77 -6.39
CA PHE A 213 -3.90 -14.98 -7.42
C PHE A 213 -3.35 -13.66 -7.97
N HIS A 214 -4.24 -12.72 -8.31
CA HIS A 214 -3.85 -11.39 -8.80
C HIS A 214 -3.00 -10.65 -7.77
N PHE A 215 -3.37 -10.67 -6.49
CA PHE A 215 -2.59 -10.06 -5.41
C PHE A 215 -1.15 -10.58 -5.41
N TYR A 216 -0.96 -11.90 -5.36
CA TYR A 216 0.39 -12.47 -5.29
C TYR A 216 1.17 -12.21 -6.57
N LEU A 217 0.53 -12.36 -7.74
CA LEU A 217 1.16 -12.09 -9.03
C LEU A 217 1.67 -10.65 -9.12
N ASP A 218 0.82 -9.67 -8.79
CA ASP A 218 1.16 -8.25 -8.83
C ASP A 218 2.32 -7.93 -7.88
N HIS A 219 2.25 -8.42 -6.63
CA HIS A 219 3.29 -8.15 -5.65
C HIS A 219 4.62 -8.84 -5.99
N TRP A 220 4.61 -10.05 -6.56
CA TRP A 220 5.83 -10.69 -7.05
C TRP A 220 6.46 -9.89 -8.19
N VAL A 221 5.66 -9.38 -9.13
CA VAL A 221 6.16 -8.53 -10.21
C VAL A 221 6.78 -7.26 -9.64
N LEU A 222 6.11 -6.58 -8.72
CA LEU A 222 6.62 -5.37 -8.06
C LEU A 222 7.97 -5.59 -7.35
N VAL A 223 8.15 -6.75 -6.72
CA VAL A 223 9.42 -7.09 -6.07
C VAL A 223 10.49 -7.50 -7.08
N ILE A 224 10.18 -8.34 -8.07
CA ILE A 224 11.18 -8.94 -8.97
C ILE A 224 11.62 -7.98 -10.08
N ALA A 225 10.68 -7.27 -10.70
CA ALA A 225 10.92 -6.37 -11.83
C ALA A 225 12.06 -5.34 -11.60
N PRO A 226 12.16 -4.64 -10.46
CA PRO A 226 13.30 -3.74 -10.23
C PRO A 226 14.66 -4.45 -10.23
N PHE A 227 14.74 -5.69 -9.74
CA PHE A 227 15.98 -6.46 -9.77
C PHE A 227 16.34 -6.90 -11.19
N VAL A 228 15.35 -7.23 -12.02
CA VAL A 228 15.57 -7.50 -13.45
C VAL A 228 16.16 -6.27 -14.14
N LEU A 229 15.62 -5.08 -13.87
CA LEU A 229 16.13 -3.81 -14.40
C LEU A 229 17.58 -3.52 -13.95
N ILE A 230 17.94 -3.87 -12.72
CA ILE A 230 19.32 -3.77 -12.22
C ILE A 230 20.22 -4.77 -12.93
N ALA A 231 19.80 -6.04 -13.04
CA ALA A 231 20.57 -7.12 -13.65
C ALA A 231 20.87 -6.84 -15.12
N LEU A 232 19.90 -6.28 -15.85
CA LEU A 232 20.04 -5.87 -17.25
C LEU A 232 20.80 -4.54 -17.41
N ARG A 233 21.19 -3.90 -16.30
CA ARG A 233 21.85 -2.59 -16.23
C ARG A 233 21.05 -1.50 -16.96
N THR A 234 19.74 -1.59 -16.95
CA THR A 234 18.85 -0.64 -17.64
C THR A 234 18.89 0.74 -16.97
N TYR A 235 18.99 0.75 -15.64
CA TYR A 235 19.04 1.98 -14.84
C TYR A 235 20.35 2.07 -14.04
N PRO A 236 20.89 3.28 -13.88
CA PRO A 236 21.96 3.51 -12.93
C PRO A 236 21.40 3.46 -11.51
N VAL A 237 22.14 2.85 -10.61
CA VAL A 237 21.78 2.79 -9.19
C VAL A 237 22.60 3.81 -8.43
N PHE A 238 21.96 4.65 -7.64
CA PHE A 238 22.58 5.64 -6.78
C PHE A 238 22.71 5.14 -5.34
N LYS A 239 23.59 5.76 -4.55
CA LYS A 239 23.63 5.47 -3.11
C LYS A 239 22.33 5.93 -2.43
N PRO A 240 21.78 5.12 -1.51
CA PRO A 240 20.55 5.45 -0.79
C PRO A 240 20.69 6.75 -0.01
N ARG A 241 19.69 7.62 -0.12
CA ARG A 241 19.43 8.67 0.86
C ARG A 241 18.14 8.32 1.58
N LEU A 242 18.27 7.47 2.61
CA LEU A 242 17.12 6.85 3.29
C LEU A 242 16.11 7.89 3.77
N TRP A 243 16.57 8.97 4.41
CA TRP A 243 15.69 10.06 4.86
C TRP A 243 14.89 10.70 3.72
N PHE A 244 15.52 10.98 2.59
CA PHE A 244 14.84 11.55 1.43
C PHE A 244 13.78 10.58 0.87
N CYS A 245 14.13 9.30 0.75
CA CYS A 245 13.21 8.30 0.20
C CYS A 245 12.04 8.03 1.14
N TYR A 246 12.32 7.95 2.45
CA TYR A 246 11.30 7.84 3.49
C TYR A 246 10.36 9.04 3.48
N SER A 247 10.88 10.26 3.43
CA SER A 247 10.06 11.47 3.37
C SER A 247 9.16 11.51 2.14
N PHE A 248 9.60 10.96 1.00
CA PHE A 248 8.73 10.85 -0.17
C PHE A 248 7.60 9.84 0.03
N ALA A 249 7.90 8.68 0.61
CA ALA A 249 6.88 7.69 0.99
C ALA A 249 5.86 8.31 1.94
N ALA A 250 6.36 8.97 2.99
CA ALA A 250 5.54 9.57 4.02
C ALA A 250 4.73 10.74 3.47
N ALA A 251 5.28 11.54 2.53
CA ALA A 251 4.56 12.60 1.85
C ALA A 251 3.45 12.06 0.94
N PHE A 252 3.58 10.87 0.33
CA PHE A 252 2.47 10.25 -0.37
C PHE A 252 1.31 9.96 0.59
N HIS A 253 1.59 9.36 1.74
CA HIS A 253 0.58 9.11 2.76
C HIS A 253 -0.01 10.43 3.32
N SER A 254 0.84 11.37 3.72
CA SER A 254 0.39 12.60 4.36
C SER A 254 -0.27 13.54 3.36
N CYS A 255 0.26 13.74 2.16
CA CYS A 255 -0.23 14.74 1.22
C CYS A 255 -1.23 14.22 0.18
N MET A 256 -1.35 12.90 -0.02
CA MET A 256 -2.36 12.34 -0.93
C MET A 256 -3.46 11.59 -0.19
N LEU A 257 -3.11 10.64 0.70
CA LEU A 257 -4.12 9.81 1.35
C LEU A 257 -4.85 10.55 2.48
N GLN A 258 -4.14 11.35 3.28
CA GLN A 258 -4.75 12.06 4.41
C GLN A 258 -5.77 13.15 4.00
N PRO A 259 -5.56 13.95 2.93
CA PRO A 259 -6.59 14.89 2.47
C PRO A 259 -7.85 14.15 1.98
N LEU A 260 -7.67 13.04 1.28
CA LEU A 260 -8.80 12.20 0.86
C LEU A 260 -9.54 11.60 2.05
N HIS A 261 -8.82 11.19 3.10
CA HIS A 261 -9.42 10.77 4.36
C HIS A 261 -10.33 11.87 4.95
N PHE A 262 -9.89 13.13 4.99
CA PHE A 262 -10.73 14.23 5.50
C PHE A 262 -11.94 14.52 4.61
N VAL A 263 -11.80 14.45 3.29
CA VAL A 263 -12.91 14.69 2.35
C VAL A 263 -13.96 13.58 2.44
N LEU A 264 -13.53 12.33 2.60
CA LEU A 264 -14.42 11.17 2.60
C LEU A 264 -14.95 10.81 3.98
N LEU A 265 -14.36 11.38 5.03
CA LEU A 265 -14.60 11.02 6.42
C LEU A 265 -14.36 9.53 6.74
N VAL A 266 -13.59 8.82 5.90
CA VAL A 266 -13.28 7.39 6.04
C VAL A 266 -11.77 7.17 6.03
N GLN A 267 -11.26 6.39 6.99
CA GLN A 267 -9.84 6.14 7.11
C GLN A 267 -9.31 5.18 6.04
N ILE A 268 -8.83 5.75 4.94
CA ILE A 268 -8.31 5.00 3.76
C ILE A 268 -7.06 4.20 4.12
N ASN A 269 -6.24 4.69 5.07
CA ASN A 269 -4.98 4.04 5.47
C ASN A 269 -5.17 2.64 6.08
N TYR A 270 -6.36 2.33 6.62
CA TYR A 270 -6.66 1.03 7.23
C TYR A 270 -7.61 0.17 6.39
N GLN A 271 -7.88 0.55 5.14
CA GLN A 271 -8.66 -0.29 4.23
C GLN A 271 -7.77 -1.39 3.66
N THR A 272 -7.66 -2.47 4.44
CA THR A 272 -6.92 -3.69 4.08
C THR A 272 -7.68 -4.59 3.11
N HIS A 273 -8.97 -4.33 2.90
CA HIS A 273 -9.82 -5.12 2.02
C HIS A 273 -10.64 -4.22 1.08
N PRO A 274 -10.96 -4.69 -0.13
CA PRO A 274 -11.89 -4.00 -1.00
C PRO A 274 -13.25 -3.94 -0.29
N PRO A 275 -13.93 -2.80 -0.36
CA PRO A 275 -15.28 -2.72 0.18
C PRO A 275 -16.18 -3.73 -0.55
N GLY A 276 -17.04 -4.40 0.23
CA GLY A 276 -18.09 -5.26 -0.28
C GLY A 276 -19.39 -4.48 -0.48
#